data_AF-A0A7I0HM80-F1
#
_entry.id   AF-A0A7I0HM80-F1
#
_cell.length_a   1.000
_cell.length_b   1.000
_cell.length_c   1.000
_cell.angle_alpha   90.00
_cell.angle_beta   90.00
_cell.angle_gamma   90.00
#
_symmetry.space_group_name_H-M   'P 1'
#
loop_
_entity.id
_entity.type
_entity.pdbx_description
1 polymer ?
#
loop_
_entity_poly.entity_id
_entity_poly.type
_entity_poly.pdbx_seq_one_letter_code
_entity_poly.pdbx_strand_id
1 'polypeptide(L)'
;MPMNKKKTISILLISILLSFVLGGLVYFLFLKKHYGNTKESSYDSRSEVYWQRLQNRPEVLKGEGYPNDLRDFLETLRGKESYLWKGDRDKTYLHLLEEYPDERGHVLYAVYVAYMNWREKSLEIESSPSLSTYEKLTAVNRLKEEIFPGFLNLLLFPKHPTSPPVLLSSYLEDYIQRNPYSYARERKRIFLRKKEELYKQEKWDIQSWESPSFYRQIVNLIYEREMKEMTDEEKTFYRSSKIEELKSDFWN
;
A
#
# COMPACT_ATOMS: atom_id res chain seq x y z
N MET A 1 -23.48 -57.63 14.78
CA MET A 1 -22.25 -58.10 15.48
C MET A 1 -21.95 -57.13 16.62
N PRO A 2 -21.79 -57.60 17.88
CA PRO A 2 -21.53 -56.72 19.01
C PRO A 2 -20.10 -56.15 18.89
N MET A 3 -20.03 -54.84 18.63
CA MET A 3 -18.76 -54.12 18.51
C MET A 3 -18.06 -54.10 19.87
N ASN A 4 -16.89 -54.72 19.96
CA ASN A 4 -16.17 -54.89 21.22
C ASN A 4 -15.74 -53.51 21.74
N LYS A 5 -16.45 -52.99 22.76
CA LYS A 5 -16.32 -51.62 23.28
C LYS A 5 -14.87 -51.20 23.54
N LYS A 6 -14.01 -52.15 23.97
CA LYS A 6 -12.57 -51.91 24.17
C LYS A 6 -11.84 -51.55 22.86
N LYS A 7 -12.12 -52.25 21.75
CA LYS A 7 -11.52 -51.96 20.44
C LYS A 7 -11.96 -50.60 19.90
N THR A 8 -13.24 -50.23 20.10
CA THR A 8 -13.75 -48.93 19.67
C THR A 8 -13.07 -47.79 20.42
N ILE A 9 -12.88 -47.93 21.74
CA ILE A 9 -12.17 -46.93 22.55
C ILE A 9 -10.71 -46.80 22.11
N SER A 10 -10.01 -47.91 21.86
CA SER A 10 -8.62 -47.88 21.38
C SER A 10 -8.48 -47.16 20.03
N ILE A 11 -9.39 -47.42 19.07
CA ILE A 11 -9.37 -46.77 17.76
C ILE A 11 -9.61 -45.26 17.88
N LEU A 12 -10.53 -44.85 18.74
CA LEU A 12 -10.87 -43.43 18.97
C LEU A 12 -9.70 -42.68 19.62
N LEU A 13 -8.97 -43.34 20.51
CA LEU A 13 -7.81 -42.74 21.18
C LEU A 13 -6.62 -42.58 20.22
N ILE A 14 -6.41 -43.56 19.31
CA ILE A 14 -5.40 -43.48 18.25
C ILE A 14 -5.74 -42.36 17.25
N SER A 15 -7.01 -42.21 16.85
CA SER A 15 -7.39 -41.16 15.89
C SER A 15 -7.23 -39.75 16.46
N ILE A 16 -7.53 -39.56 17.75
CA ILE A 16 -7.29 -38.28 18.45
C ILE A 16 -5.78 -37.97 18.46
N LEU A 17 -4.95 -38.93 18.87
CA LEU A 17 -3.49 -38.79 18.86
C LEU A 17 -2.94 -38.44 17.47
N LEU A 18 -3.44 -39.11 16.42
CA LEU A 18 -3.02 -38.83 15.05
C LEU A 18 -3.38 -37.41 14.61
N SER A 19 -4.56 -36.91 15.01
CA SER A 19 -4.97 -35.53 14.70
C SER A 19 -4.10 -34.49 15.40
N PHE A 20 -3.66 -34.75 16.64
CA PHE A 20 -2.73 -33.87 17.34
C PHE A 20 -1.34 -33.85 16.69
N VAL A 21 -0.85 -35.00 16.23
CA VAL A 21 0.43 -35.08 15.50
C VAL A 21 0.35 -34.34 14.17
N LEU A 22 -0.73 -34.52 13.41
CA LEU A 22 -0.96 -33.79 12.15
C LEU A 22 -1.13 -32.29 12.37
N GLY A 23 -1.88 -31.87 13.39
CA GLY A 23 -2.03 -30.48 13.78
C GLY A 23 -0.71 -29.84 14.21
N GLY A 24 0.11 -30.57 14.98
CA GLY A 24 1.45 -30.15 15.36
C GLY A 24 2.41 -30.02 14.18
N LEU A 25 2.34 -30.93 13.21
CA LEU A 25 3.13 -30.86 11.98
C LEU A 25 2.73 -29.67 11.10
N VAL A 26 1.43 -29.43 10.93
CA VAL A 26 0.91 -28.26 10.21
C VAL A 26 1.34 -26.97 10.93
N TYR A 27 1.18 -26.92 12.24
CA TYR A 27 1.62 -25.78 13.06
C TYR A 27 3.13 -25.53 12.91
N PHE A 28 3.96 -26.56 12.98
CA PHE A 28 5.42 -26.44 12.85
C PHE A 28 5.86 -26.04 11.44
N LEU A 29 5.20 -26.56 10.38
CA LEU A 29 5.46 -26.16 9.00
C LEU A 29 5.06 -24.70 8.73
N PHE A 30 3.94 -24.23 9.31
CA PHE A 30 3.53 -22.83 9.22
C PHE A 30 4.43 -21.90 10.04
N LEU A 31 4.88 -22.32 11.23
CA LEU A 31 5.81 -21.53 12.04
C LEU A 31 7.17 -21.38 11.36
N LYS A 32 7.69 -22.47 10.76
CA LYS A 32 8.96 -22.44 10.03
C LYS A 32 8.91 -21.57 8.77
N LYS A 33 7.73 -21.41 8.15
CA LYS A 33 7.51 -20.44 7.06
C LYS A 33 7.58 -18.99 7.54
N HIS A 34 7.26 -18.72 8.82
CA HIS A 34 7.34 -17.38 9.41
C HIS A 34 8.71 -17.03 10.02
N TYR A 35 9.51 -18.04 10.42
CA TYR A 35 10.83 -17.85 11.04
C TYR A 35 12.01 -17.81 10.04
N GLY A 36 11.74 -17.43 8.79
CA GLY A 36 12.74 -17.15 7.76
C GLY A 36 13.04 -15.66 7.54
N ASN A 37 12.52 -14.78 8.40
CA ASN A 37 12.88 -13.36 8.40
C ASN A 37 13.95 -13.12 9.46
N THR A 38 15.20 -13.44 9.16
CA THR A 38 16.31 -12.65 9.70
C THR A 38 16.20 -11.27 9.06
N LYS A 39 15.28 -10.44 9.59
CA LYS A 39 15.30 -8.99 9.34
C LYS A 39 16.55 -8.47 10.03
N GLU A 40 17.70 -8.58 9.36
CA GLU A 40 18.72 -7.57 9.54
C GLU A 40 18.03 -6.23 9.33
N SER A 41 18.19 -5.32 10.29
CA SER A 41 17.70 -3.94 10.18
C SER A 41 17.95 -3.43 8.76
N SER A 42 16.98 -2.76 8.14
CA SER A 42 17.15 -2.11 6.84
C SER A 42 18.18 -0.96 6.83
N TYR A 43 18.94 -0.81 7.92
CA TYR A 43 20.07 0.09 8.05
C TYR A 43 21.39 -0.62 7.70
N ASP A 44 22.14 -0.02 6.78
CA ASP A 44 23.53 -0.41 6.48
C ASP A 44 24.42 0.85 6.48
N SER A 45 25.47 0.85 7.30
CA SER A 45 26.36 2.00 7.47
C SER A 45 27.14 2.38 6.20
N ARG A 46 27.36 1.43 5.27
CA ARG A 46 28.02 1.69 3.98
C ARG A 46 27.25 2.66 3.11
N SER A 47 25.93 2.75 3.31
CA SER A 47 25.03 3.57 2.50
C SER A 47 24.96 5.03 2.94
N GLU A 48 25.28 5.34 4.20
CA GLU A 48 24.89 6.61 4.82
C GLU A 48 25.57 7.83 4.18
N VAL A 49 26.87 7.73 3.89
CA VAL A 49 27.63 8.81 3.25
C VAL A 49 27.09 9.11 1.85
N TYR A 50 26.79 8.07 1.07
CA TYR A 50 26.26 8.22 -0.28
C TYR A 50 24.81 8.71 -0.26
N TRP A 51 24.02 8.31 0.73
CA TRP A 51 22.65 8.78 0.93
C TRP A 51 22.60 10.28 1.21
N GLN A 52 23.43 10.76 2.15
CA GLN A 52 23.51 12.18 2.47
C GLN A 52 23.99 13.01 1.27
N ARG A 53 24.96 12.50 0.50
CA ARG A 53 25.40 13.16 -0.75
C ARG A 53 24.29 13.22 -1.79
N LEU A 54 23.56 12.12 -1.97
CA LEU A 54 22.47 12.03 -2.93
C LEU A 54 21.32 12.98 -2.59
N GLN A 55 20.99 13.16 -1.31
CA GLN A 55 19.96 14.13 -0.89
C GLN A 55 20.28 15.56 -1.33
N ASN A 56 21.57 15.90 -1.47
CA ASN A 56 22.01 17.22 -1.93
C ASN A 56 22.06 17.35 -3.47
N ARG A 57 22.19 16.24 -4.20
CA ARG A 57 22.31 16.20 -5.68
C ARG A 57 21.54 15.01 -6.29
N PRO A 58 20.22 14.96 -6.15
CA PRO A 58 19.42 13.82 -6.59
C PRO A 58 19.32 13.69 -8.12
N GLU A 59 19.63 14.76 -8.87
CA GLU A 59 19.65 14.78 -10.33
C GLU A 59 20.65 13.81 -10.97
N VAL A 60 21.67 13.38 -10.22
CA VAL A 60 22.68 12.40 -10.66
C VAL A 60 22.02 11.09 -11.11
N LEU A 61 20.90 10.70 -10.49
CA LEU A 61 20.16 9.47 -10.84
C LEU A 61 19.49 9.51 -12.22
N LYS A 62 19.43 10.67 -12.88
CA LYS A 62 19.00 10.79 -14.29
C LYS A 62 20.17 10.82 -15.28
N GLY A 63 21.40 10.81 -14.79
CA GLY A 63 22.60 10.81 -15.62
C GLY A 63 22.79 9.49 -16.37
N GLU A 64 23.68 9.52 -17.37
CA GLU A 64 24.02 8.33 -18.13
C GLU A 64 24.60 7.23 -17.23
N GLY A 65 24.13 6.00 -17.42
CA GLY A 65 24.60 4.83 -16.67
C GLY A 65 23.84 4.54 -15.37
N TYR A 66 22.75 5.25 -15.07
CA TYR A 66 21.76 4.84 -14.07
C TYR A 66 20.54 4.18 -14.73
N PRO A 67 19.77 3.34 -14.01
CA PRO A 67 18.54 2.76 -14.53
C PRO A 67 17.50 3.83 -14.89
N ASN A 68 16.86 3.69 -16.06
CA ASN A 68 15.81 4.61 -16.52
C ASN A 68 14.55 4.56 -15.63
N ASP A 69 14.11 3.36 -15.24
CA ASP A 69 13.04 3.16 -14.24
C ASP A 69 13.66 2.68 -12.94
N LEU A 70 13.97 3.63 -12.06
CA LEU A 70 14.61 3.31 -10.79
C LEU A 70 13.71 2.48 -9.88
N ARG A 71 12.38 2.66 -9.96
CA ARG A 71 11.45 1.91 -9.11
C ARG A 71 11.41 0.44 -9.50
N ASP A 72 11.26 0.15 -10.79
CA ASP A 72 11.24 -1.23 -11.30
C ASP A 72 12.58 -1.94 -11.06
N PHE A 73 13.69 -1.22 -11.23
CA PHE A 73 15.01 -1.71 -10.88
C PHE A 73 15.11 -2.14 -9.42
N LEU A 74 14.66 -1.30 -8.47
CA LEU A 74 14.72 -1.60 -7.03
C LEU A 74 13.82 -2.79 -6.64
N GLU A 75 12.65 -2.91 -7.27
CA GLU A 75 11.76 -4.07 -7.09
C GLU A 75 12.41 -5.36 -7.59
N THR A 76 13.05 -5.31 -8.77
CA THR A 76 13.80 -6.44 -9.34
C THR A 76 14.94 -6.84 -8.42
N LEU A 77 15.72 -5.87 -7.93
CA LEU A 77 16.83 -6.11 -7.01
C LEU A 77 16.36 -6.75 -5.71
N ARG A 78 15.24 -6.28 -5.14
CA ARG A 78 14.61 -6.92 -3.98
C ARG A 78 14.20 -8.36 -4.26
N GLY A 79 13.63 -8.62 -5.44
CA GLY A 79 13.29 -9.97 -5.87
C GLY A 79 14.50 -10.89 -5.91
N LYS A 80 15.61 -10.43 -6.51
CA LYS A 80 16.89 -11.16 -6.52
C LYS A 80 17.38 -11.41 -5.08
N GLU A 81 17.41 -10.39 -4.23
CA GLU A 81 17.83 -10.52 -2.84
C GLU A 81 16.99 -11.57 -2.10
N SER A 82 15.67 -11.43 -2.15
CA SER A 82 14.75 -12.28 -1.36
C SER A 82 14.76 -13.74 -1.81
N TYR A 83 14.81 -13.99 -3.12
CA TYR A 83 14.56 -15.32 -3.68
C TYR A 83 15.82 -16.01 -4.22
N LEU A 84 16.70 -15.28 -4.91
CA LEU A 84 17.93 -15.85 -5.49
C LEU A 84 19.07 -15.86 -4.49
N TRP A 85 19.24 -14.76 -3.76
CA TRP A 85 20.33 -14.59 -2.81
C TRP A 85 19.93 -14.89 -1.37
N LYS A 86 18.68 -15.33 -1.13
CA LYS A 86 18.17 -15.80 0.17
C LYS A 86 18.33 -14.77 1.29
N GLY A 87 18.14 -13.49 0.97
CA GLY A 87 18.27 -12.38 1.91
C GLY A 87 19.72 -11.91 2.12
N ASP A 88 20.68 -12.38 1.35
CA ASP A 88 22.09 -12.00 1.48
C ASP A 88 22.34 -10.60 0.93
N ARG A 89 22.42 -9.62 1.84
CA ARG A 89 22.63 -8.20 1.52
C ARG A 89 24.00 -7.92 0.90
N ASP A 90 25.02 -8.67 1.29
CA ASP A 90 26.38 -8.49 0.74
C ASP A 90 26.45 -8.90 -0.72
N LYS A 91 25.72 -9.97 -1.11
CA LYS A 91 25.55 -10.31 -2.53
C LYS A 91 24.86 -9.20 -3.31
N THR A 92 23.83 -8.56 -2.74
CA THR A 92 23.17 -7.41 -3.36
C THR A 92 24.16 -6.27 -3.60
N TYR A 93 25.00 -5.96 -2.61
CA TYR A 93 25.99 -4.91 -2.71
C TYR A 93 27.07 -5.22 -3.76
N LEU A 94 27.65 -6.41 -3.74
CA LEU A 94 28.67 -6.84 -4.71
C LEU A 94 28.12 -6.83 -6.14
N HIS A 95 26.90 -7.31 -6.33
CA HIS A 95 26.24 -7.27 -7.63
C HIS A 95 26.11 -5.86 -8.20
N LEU A 96 25.75 -4.89 -7.35
CA LEU A 96 25.65 -3.49 -7.78
C LEU A 96 27.01 -2.91 -8.15
N LEU A 97 28.08 -3.26 -7.45
CA LEU A 97 29.43 -2.80 -7.78
C LEU A 97 29.95 -3.42 -9.10
N GLU A 98 29.56 -4.65 -9.40
CA GLU A 98 29.91 -5.34 -10.64
C GLU A 98 29.16 -4.76 -11.85
N GLU A 99 27.84 -4.56 -11.73
CA GLU A 99 27.02 -4.05 -12.84
C GLU A 99 27.17 -2.52 -13.04
N TYR A 100 27.38 -1.77 -11.96
CA TYR A 100 27.46 -0.31 -11.97
C TYR A 100 28.80 0.15 -11.36
N PRO A 101 29.87 0.21 -12.17
CA PRO A 101 31.19 0.57 -11.66
C PRO A 101 31.25 2.01 -11.16
N ASP A 102 32.36 2.32 -10.49
CA ASP A 102 32.65 3.62 -9.87
C ASP A 102 31.73 3.91 -8.66
N GLU A 103 31.39 5.18 -8.43
CA GLU A 103 30.50 5.58 -7.33
C GLU A 103 29.04 5.15 -7.55
N ARG A 104 28.66 4.72 -8.76
CA ARG A 104 27.26 4.45 -9.13
C ARG A 104 26.65 3.30 -8.36
N GLY A 105 27.38 2.18 -8.23
CA GLY A 105 26.92 1.03 -7.45
C GLY A 105 26.68 1.38 -5.98
N HIS A 106 27.53 2.23 -5.39
CA HIS A 106 27.36 2.71 -4.03
C HIS A 106 26.13 3.62 -3.87
N VAL A 107 25.90 4.52 -4.82
CA VAL A 107 24.72 5.40 -4.84
C VAL A 107 23.44 4.57 -4.98
N LEU A 108 23.40 3.63 -5.93
CA LEU A 108 22.25 2.73 -6.12
C LEU A 108 21.99 1.87 -4.90
N TYR A 109 23.04 1.39 -4.24
CA TYR A 109 22.92 0.66 -3.00
C TYR A 109 22.31 1.52 -1.89
N ALA A 110 22.71 2.78 -1.78
CA ALA A 110 22.13 3.69 -0.79
C ALA A 110 20.64 3.96 -1.03
N VAL A 111 20.25 4.15 -2.29
CA VAL A 111 18.82 4.24 -2.66
C VAL A 111 18.09 2.96 -2.28
N TYR A 112 18.70 1.79 -2.54
CA TYR A 112 18.10 0.50 -2.24
C TYR A 112 17.90 0.28 -0.74
N VAL A 113 18.88 0.64 0.09
CA VAL A 113 18.76 0.57 1.55
C VAL A 113 17.61 1.48 2.04
N ALA A 114 17.54 2.73 1.56
CA ALA A 114 16.43 3.63 1.87
C ALA A 114 15.07 3.08 1.39
N TYR A 115 15.05 2.44 0.22
CA TYR A 115 13.86 1.79 -0.34
C TYR A 115 13.37 0.63 0.53
N MET A 116 14.28 -0.21 1.00
CA MET A 116 13.94 -1.31 1.89
C MET A 116 13.43 -0.81 3.24
N ASN A 117 14.03 0.24 3.81
CA ASN A 117 13.55 0.90 5.02
C ASN A 117 12.13 1.45 4.85
N TRP A 118 11.85 2.13 3.74
CA TRP A 118 10.51 2.59 3.41
C TRP A 118 9.51 1.43 3.29
N ARG A 119 9.88 0.34 2.60
CA ARG A 119 9.03 -0.84 2.42
C ARG A 119 8.66 -1.49 3.74
N GLU A 120 9.63 -1.69 4.62
CA GLU A 120 9.42 -2.29 5.94
C GLU A 120 8.46 -1.47 6.79
N LYS A 121 8.73 -0.17 6.92
CA LYS A 121 7.89 0.76 7.69
C LYS A 121 6.50 0.94 7.08
N SER A 122 6.40 0.95 5.75
CA SER A 122 5.09 1.01 5.07
C SER A 122 4.25 -0.23 5.37
N LEU A 123 4.85 -1.41 5.36
CA LEU A 123 4.15 -2.65 5.69
C LEU A 123 3.70 -2.69 7.15
N GLU A 124 4.50 -2.14 8.06
CA GLU A 124 4.11 -1.96 9.48
C GLU A 124 2.89 -1.04 9.62
N ILE A 125 2.84 0.08 8.88
CA ILE A 125 1.69 0.99 8.87
C ILE A 125 0.46 0.29 8.26
N GLU A 126 0.61 -0.38 7.11
CA GLU A 126 -0.48 -1.03 6.39
C GLU A 126 -1.09 -2.19 7.19
N SER A 127 -0.26 -2.92 7.95
CA SER A 127 -0.69 -4.02 8.81
C SER A 127 -1.29 -3.56 10.15
N SER A 128 -1.16 -2.27 10.49
CA SER A 128 -1.73 -1.74 11.74
C SER A 128 -3.27 -1.83 11.73
N PRO A 129 -3.91 -2.53 12.68
CA PRO A 129 -5.36 -2.64 12.75
C PRO A 129 -6.03 -1.39 13.34
N SER A 130 -5.26 -0.51 14.01
CA SER A 130 -5.80 0.68 14.67
C SER A 130 -6.05 1.86 13.72
N LEU A 131 -5.50 1.80 12.50
CA LEU A 131 -5.58 2.88 11.52
C LEU A 131 -6.65 2.58 10.47
N SER A 132 -7.41 3.59 10.09
CA SER A 132 -8.32 3.51 8.94
C SER A 132 -7.54 3.47 7.62
N THR A 133 -8.21 3.09 6.52
CA THR A 133 -7.60 3.09 5.18
C THR A 133 -7.03 4.47 4.82
N TYR A 134 -7.75 5.54 5.15
CA TYR A 134 -7.30 6.91 4.89
C TYR A 134 -6.07 7.28 5.72
N GLU A 135 -6.05 6.92 7.00
CA GLU A 135 -4.91 7.17 7.89
C GLU A 135 -3.67 6.42 7.42
N LYS A 136 -3.82 5.16 6.99
CA LYS A 136 -2.73 4.35 6.41
C LYS A 136 -2.15 5.02 5.16
N LEU A 137 -3.00 5.39 4.21
CA LEU A 137 -2.57 6.07 2.99
C LEU A 137 -1.84 7.38 3.28
N THR A 138 -2.36 8.17 4.22
CA THR A 138 -1.75 9.45 4.62
C THR A 138 -0.41 9.23 5.31
N ALA A 139 -0.32 8.26 6.23
CA ALA A 139 0.91 7.94 6.94
C ALA A 139 1.99 7.38 6.00
N VAL A 140 1.63 6.49 5.07
CA VAL A 140 2.56 5.99 4.04
C VAL A 140 3.05 7.11 3.13
N ASN A 141 2.19 8.05 2.73
CA ASN A 141 2.61 9.18 1.91
C ASN A 141 3.56 10.14 2.66
N ARG A 142 3.29 10.43 3.94
CA ARG A 142 4.24 11.19 4.78
C ARG A 142 5.58 10.48 4.91
N LEU A 143 5.56 9.18 5.17
CA LEU A 143 6.77 8.37 5.26
C LEU A 143 7.60 8.40 3.96
N LYS A 144 6.94 8.40 2.78
CA LYS A 144 7.64 8.58 1.49
C LYS A 144 8.35 9.92 1.43
N GLU A 145 7.68 11.01 1.80
CA GLU A 145 8.25 12.36 1.77
C GLU A 145 9.38 12.54 2.80
N GLU A 146 9.27 11.90 3.96
CA GLU A 146 10.29 11.91 5.00
C GLU A 146 11.56 11.17 4.57
N ILE A 147 11.41 9.97 3.99
CA ILE A 147 12.56 9.17 3.56
C ILE A 147 13.14 9.73 2.27
N PHE A 148 12.31 10.07 1.28
CA PHE A 148 12.71 10.54 -0.04
C PHE A 148 12.31 12.01 -0.24
N PRO A 149 13.11 12.98 0.20
CA PRO A 149 12.74 14.38 0.06
C PRO A 149 12.80 14.86 -1.40
N GLY A 150 11.88 15.75 -1.76
CA GLY A 150 11.92 16.53 -3.00
C GLY A 150 11.95 15.68 -4.27
N PHE A 151 13.01 15.85 -5.08
CA PHE A 151 13.13 15.21 -6.39
C PHE A 151 13.21 13.68 -6.33
N LEU A 152 13.77 13.12 -5.24
CA LEU A 152 13.84 11.67 -5.05
C LEU A 152 12.45 11.03 -4.96
N ASN A 153 11.49 11.71 -4.31
CA ASN A 153 10.10 11.26 -4.26
C ASN A 153 9.51 11.17 -5.67
N LEU A 154 9.69 12.22 -6.48
CA LEU A 154 9.13 12.29 -7.83
C LEU A 154 9.72 11.23 -8.76
N LEU A 155 10.99 10.88 -8.55
CA LEU A 155 11.70 9.90 -9.36
C LEU A 155 11.29 8.46 -9.00
N LEU A 156 11.09 8.16 -7.73
CA LEU A 156 10.71 6.81 -7.25
C LEU A 156 9.20 6.57 -7.21
N PHE A 157 8.42 7.61 -6.94
CA PHE A 157 6.97 7.56 -6.78
C PHE A 157 6.32 8.65 -7.64
N PRO A 158 6.38 8.50 -8.98
CA PRO A 158 5.71 9.44 -9.86
C PRO A 158 4.23 9.50 -9.52
N LYS A 159 3.66 10.72 -9.52
CA LYS A 159 2.24 10.93 -9.24
C LYS A 159 1.42 10.13 -10.26
N HIS A 160 0.62 9.18 -9.76
CA HIS A 160 -0.30 8.44 -10.61
C HIS A 160 -1.64 9.18 -10.68
N PRO A 161 -2.24 9.32 -11.88
CA PRO A 161 -3.54 9.99 -12.08
C PRO A 161 -4.65 9.53 -11.12
N THR A 162 -4.64 8.26 -10.72
CA THR A 162 -5.67 7.69 -9.82
C THR A 162 -5.40 7.91 -8.33
N SER A 163 -4.26 8.47 -7.94
CA SER A 163 -3.93 8.70 -6.52
C SER A 163 -4.91 9.67 -5.84
N PRO A 164 -5.30 10.80 -6.45
CA PRO A 164 -6.27 11.71 -5.83
C PRO A 164 -7.68 11.11 -5.64
N PRO A 165 -8.30 10.42 -6.63
CA PRO A 165 -9.57 9.73 -6.41
C PRO A 165 -9.56 8.70 -5.27
N VAL A 166 -8.49 7.91 -5.14
CA VAL A 166 -8.35 6.93 -4.05
C VAL A 166 -8.25 7.60 -2.68
N LEU A 167 -7.54 8.72 -2.59
CA LEU A 167 -7.42 9.48 -1.35
C LEU A 167 -8.74 10.16 -0.97
N LEU A 168 -9.53 10.59 -1.96
CA LEU A 168 -10.87 11.14 -1.75
C LEU A 168 -11.88 10.11 -1.27
N SER A 169 -11.94 8.93 -1.89
CA SER A 169 -12.88 7.88 -1.49
C SER A 169 -12.58 7.40 -0.07
N SER A 170 -11.30 7.11 0.22
CA SER A 170 -10.88 6.69 1.56
C SER A 170 -11.14 7.77 2.62
N TYR A 171 -10.91 9.05 2.32
CA TYR A 171 -11.23 10.15 3.23
C TYR A 171 -12.73 10.21 3.57
N LEU A 172 -13.59 10.06 2.56
CA LEU A 172 -15.04 10.09 2.77
C LEU A 172 -15.51 8.89 3.60
N GLU A 173 -14.97 7.70 3.33
CA GLU A 173 -15.25 6.48 4.11
C GLU A 173 -14.88 6.67 5.60
N ASP A 174 -13.67 7.16 5.87
CA ASP A 174 -13.20 7.45 7.24
C ASP A 174 -14.09 8.51 7.93
N TYR A 175 -14.45 9.57 7.20
CA TYR A 175 -15.33 10.60 7.72
C TYR A 175 -16.71 10.04 8.11
N ILE A 176 -17.31 9.18 7.27
CA ILE A 176 -18.62 8.57 7.55
C ILE A 176 -18.54 7.62 8.74
N GLN A 177 -17.47 6.81 8.83
CA GLN A 177 -17.25 5.91 9.97
C GLN A 177 -17.16 6.68 11.30
N ARG A 178 -16.46 7.82 11.31
CA ARG A 178 -16.36 8.68 12.50
C ARG A 178 -17.63 9.48 12.78
N ASN A 179 -18.41 9.79 11.74
CA ASN A 179 -19.60 10.64 11.82
C ASN A 179 -20.83 9.92 11.23
N PRO A 180 -21.28 8.80 11.83
CA PRO A 180 -22.33 7.96 11.26
C PRO A 180 -23.66 8.71 11.12
N TYR A 181 -23.89 9.73 11.95
CA TYR A 181 -25.11 10.54 11.96
C TYR A 181 -25.13 11.70 10.97
N SER A 182 -24.02 11.96 10.27
CA SER A 182 -23.95 13.02 9.26
C SER A 182 -24.96 12.78 8.13
N TYR A 183 -25.65 13.85 7.72
CA TYR A 183 -26.58 13.84 6.60
C TYR A 183 -25.85 14.01 5.26
N ALA A 184 -26.48 13.63 4.15
CA ALA A 184 -25.87 13.73 2.81
C ALA A 184 -25.36 15.13 2.47
N ARG A 185 -26.08 16.19 2.87
CA ARG A 185 -25.65 17.58 2.65
C ARG A 185 -24.28 17.87 3.28
N GLU A 186 -24.06 17.37 4.50
CA GLU A 186 -22.79 17.55 5.19
C GLU A 186 -21.68 16.69 4.58
N ARG A 187 -21.97 15.40 4.32
CA ARG A 187 -21.03 14.48 3.65
C ARG A 187 -20.56 15.05 2.31
N LYS A 188 -21.49 15.58 1.50
CA LYS A 188 -21.22 16.26 0.23
C LYS A 188 -20.34 17.48 0.40
N ARG A 189 -20.65 18.37 1.37
CA ARG A 189 -19.85 19.56 1.65
C ARG A 189 -18.40 19.20 2.00
N ILE A 190 -18.21 18.20 2.86
CA ILE A 190 -16.88 17.75 3.29
C ILE A 190 -16.11 17.11 2.13
N PHE A 191 -16.79 16.28 1.33
CA PHE A 191 -16.21 15.71 0.10
C PHE A 191 -15.75 16.78 -0.87
N LEU A 192 -16.61 17.75 -1.22
CA LEU A 192 -16.28 18.82 -2.16
C LEU A 192 -15.12 19.69 -1.66
N ARG A 193 -15.10 20.03 -0.36
CA ARG A 193 -13.97 20.74 0.24
C ARG A 193 -12.66 19.97 0.10
N LYS A 194 -12.68 18.66 0.38
CA LYS A 194 -11.47 17.83 0.24
C LYS A 194 -11.04 17.67 -1.21
N LYS A 195 -12.00 17.55 -2.12
CA LYS A 195 -11.78 17.52 -3.57
C LYS A 195 -11.07 18.78 -4.01
N GLU A 196 -11.54 19.95 -3.59
CA GLU A 196 -10.89 21.24 -3.88
C GLU A 196 -9.46 21.29 -3.33
N GLU A 197 -9.24 20.89 -2.08
CA GLU A 197 -7.88 20.85 -1.47
C GLU A 197 -6.88 20.04 -2.28
N LEU A 198 -7.26 18.83 -2.71
CA LEU A 198 -6.38 17.94 -3.44
C LEU A 198 -6.14 18.40 -4.88
N TYR A 199 -7.10 19.14 -5.46
CA TYR A 199 -7.13 19.48 -6.88
C TYR A 199 -6.61 20.90 -7.17
N LYS A 200 -6.33 21.69 -6.12
CA LYS A 200 -5.91 23.11 -6.18
C LYS A 200 -4.70 23.42 -7.09
N GLN A 201 -3.92 22.43 -7.53
CA GLN A 201 -2.72 22.66 -8.34
C GLN A 201 -2.90 22.42 -9.86
N GLU A 202 -3.89 21.65 -10.32
CA GLU A 202 -4.01 21.24 -11.75
C GLU A 202 -5.48 21.15 -12.24
N LYS A 203 -6.20 22.28 -12.33
CA LYS A 203 -7.66 22.27 -12.56
C LYS A 203 -8.15 21.56 -13.84
N TRP A 204 -7.35 21.42 -14.90
CA TRP A 204 -7.84 20.99 -16.22
C TRP A 204 -7.65 19.49 -16.54
N ASP A 205 -6.66 18.80 -15.97
CA ASP A 205 -6.41 17.37 -16.27
C ASP A 205 -7.28 16.39 -15.46
N ILE A 206 -7.98 16.92 -14.44
CA ILE A 206 -8.51 16.14 -13.32
C ILE A 206 -9.80 15.37 -13.62
N GLN A 207 -10.63 15.86 -14.54
CA GLN A 207 -11.87 15.14 -14.89
C GLN A 207 -11.58 13.80 -15.56
N SER A 208 -10.45 13.70 -16.28
CA SER A 208 -10.02 12.47 -16.94
C SER A 208 -9.60 11.37 -15.96
N TRP A 209 -9.32 11.73 -14.71
CA TRP A 209 -8.82 10.80 -13.69
C TRP A 209 -9.94 10.17 -12.85
N GLU A 210 -11.12 10.77 -12.87
CA GLU A 210 -12.28 10.30 -12.11
C GLU A 210 -13.13 9.35 -12.96
N SER A 211 -12.99 8.04 -12.70
CA SER A 211 -13.76 7.03 -13.43
C SER A 211 -15.27 7.10 -13.10
N PRO A 212 -16.14 6.59 -14.00
CA PRO A 212 -17.56 6.44 -13.69
C PRO A 212 -17.83 5.58 -12.44
N SER A 213 -16.95 4.60 -12.14
CA SER A 213 -17.06 3.77 -10.93
C SER A 213 -16.77 4.57 -9.66
N PHE A 214 -15.78 5.48 -9.68
CA PHE A 214 -15.50 6.38 -8.56
C PHE A 214 -16.73 7.21 -8.20
N TYR A 215 -17.36 7.86 -9.19
CA TYR A 215 -18.57 8.66 -8.95
C TYR A 215 -19.71 7.85 -8.36
N ARG A 216 -19.92 6.61 -8.82
CA ARG A 216 -20.92 5.70 -8.24
C ARG A 216 -20.61 5.39 -6.77
N GLN A 217 -19.34 5.10 -6.44
CA GLN A 217 -18.92 4.86 -5.07
C GLN A 217 -19.18 6.07 -4.18
N ILE A 218 -18.78 7.27 -4.61
CA ILE A 218 -18.98 8.50 -3.85
C ILE A 218 -20.46 8.79 -3.60
N VAL A 219 -21.31 8.64 -4.62
CA VAL A 219 -22.76 8.81 -4.45
C VAL A 219 -23.34 7.80 -3.48
N ASN A 220 -22.92 6.54 -3.55
CA ASN A 220 -23.33 5.51 -2.58
C ASN A 220 -22.93 5.87 -1.15
N LEU A 221 -21.75 6.44 -0.94
CA LEU A 221 -21.27 6.85 0.39
C LEU A 221 -22.02 8.10 0.91
N ILE A 222 -22.20 9.12 0.06
CA ILE A 222 -22.86 10.37 0.46
C ILE A 222 -24.34 10.12 0.80
N TYR A 223 -25.04 9.37 -0.05
CA TYR A 223 -26.49 9.21 0.01
C TYR A 223 -26.93 7.80 0.47
N GLU A 224 -26.05 7.09 1.17
CA GLU A 224 -26.28 5.73 1.68
C GLU A 224 -27.62 5.61 2.43
N ARG A 225 -27.93 6.63 3.26
CA ARG A 225 -29.12 6.66 4.09
C ARG A 225 -30.39 6.83 3.27
N GLU A 226 -30.39 7.77 2.35
CA GLU A 226 -31.50 8.06 1.45
C GLU A 226 -31.80 6.85 0.55
N MET A 227 -30.76 6.18 0.07
CA MET A 227 -30.88 5.01 -0.80
C MET A 227 -31.28 3.72 -0.08
N LYS A 228 -31.26 3.69 1.25
CA LYS A 228 -31.52 2.47 2.02
C LYS A 228 -32.93 1.92 1.82
N GLU A 229 -33.90 2.83 1.70
CA GLU A 229 -35.33 2.49 1.58
C GLU A 229 -35.82 2.42 0.13
N MET A 230 -34.94 2.65 -0.85
CA MET A 230 -35.27 2.66 -2.28
C MET A 230 -35.19 1.26 -2.91
N THR A 231 -35.99 1.01 -3.95
CA THR A 231 -35.82 -0.18 -4.82
C THR A 231 -34.55 -0.05 -5.67
N ASP A 232 -34.14 -1.14 -6.32
CA ASP A 232 -32.92 -1.11 -7.13
C ASP A 232 -33.09 -0.28 -8.43
N GLU A 233 -34.31 -0.23 -8.98
CA GLU A 233 -34.64 0.68 -10.09
C GLU A 233 -34.54 2.15 -9.65
N GLU A 234 -35.12 2.47 -8.49
CA GLU A 234 -35.09 3.82 -7.91
C GLU A 234 -33.65 4.26 -7.60
N LYS A 235 -32.84 3.37 -7.00
CA LYS A 235 -31.41 3.64 -6.75
C LYS A 235 -30.65 3.95 -8.03
N THR A 236 -30.94 3.26 -9.12
CA THR A 236 -30.23 3.46 -10.39
C THR A 236 -30.52 4.84 -10.98
N PHE A 237 -31.79 5.25 -10.97
CA PHE A 237 -32.18 6.60 -11.39
C PHE A 237 -31.61 7.67 -10.45
N TYR A 238 -31.76 7.47 -9.14
CA TYR A 238 -31.29 8.39 -8.11
C TYR A 238 -29.77 8.60 -8.19
N ARG A 239 -28.99 7.52 -8.34
CA ARG A 239 -27.53 7.60 -8.52
C ARG A 239 -27.17 8.46 -9.72
N SER A 240 -27.80 8.21 -10.86
CA SER A 240 -27.49 8.92 -12.11
C SER A 240 -27.73 10.42 -11.97
N SER A 241 -28.85 10.81 -11.34
CA SER A 241 -29.14 12.21 -11.04
C SER A 241 -28.12 12.84 -10.08
N LYS A 242 -27.73 12.13 -9.01
CA LYS A 242 -26.77 12.64 -8.03
C LYS A 242 -25.33 12.71 -8.54
N ILE A 243 -24.95 11.87 -9.49
CA ILE A 243 -23.65 11.96 -10.16
C ILE A 243 -23.55 13.29 -10.92
N GLU A 244 -24.58 13.65 -11.69
CA GLU A 244 -24.58 14.90 -12.46
C GLU A 244 -24.62 16.14 -11.55
N GLU A 245 -25.39 16.08 -10.45
CA GLU A 245 -25.39 17.12 -9.41
C GLU A 245 -23.98 17.32 -8.81
N LEU A 246 -23.28 16.25 -8.44
CA LEU A 246 -21.92 16.34 -7.86
C LEU A 246 -20.88 16.89 -8.84
N LYS A 247 -21.00 16.55 -10.12
CA LYS A 247 -20.11 17.10 -11.15
C LYS A 247 -20.33 18.60 -11.30
N SER A 248 -21.59 19.03 -11.40
CA SER A 248 -21.95 20.44 -11.53
C SER A 248 -21.48 21.27 -10.33
N ASP A 249 -21.75 20.79 -9.11
CA ASP A 249 -21.44 21.53 -7.87
C ASP A 249 -19.95 21.70 -7.57
N PHE A 250 -19.08 20.92 -8.21
CA PHE A 250 -17.64 21.12 -8.06
C PHE A 250 -17.11 22.31 -8.89
N TRP A 251 -17.78 22.65 -10.00
CA TRP A 251 -17.33 23.69 -10.93
C TRP A 251 -17.97 25.05 -10.70
N ASN A 252 -19.02 25.12 -9.88
CA ASN A 252 -19.73 26.34 -9.50
C ASN A 252 -19.32 26.82 -8.11
#